data_AF-A0A8D9EU83-F1
#
_entry.id   AF-A0A8D9EU83-F1
#
_cell.length_a   1.000
_cell.length_b   1.000
_cell.length_c   1.000
_cell.angle_alpha   90.00
_cell.angle_beta   90.00
_cell.angle_gamma   90.00
#
_symmetry.space_group_name_H-M   'P 1'
#
loop_
_entity.id
_entity.type
_entity.pdbx_description
1 polymer ?
#
loop_
_entity_poly.entity_id
_entity_poly.type
_entity_poly.pdbx_seq_one_letter_code
_entity_poly.pdbx_strand_id
1 'polypeptide(L)'
;MTLEDRRQLNDLVFLHKLLNNNVFCPDLLSQIKINVPTRNTRNKRIFVLDRWRTNMDRYSPLQRCQDLWNRLASDGGVDIFSDPCSRILDFSEGGGLPFTS
;
A
#
# COMPACT_ATOMS: atom_id res chain seq x y z
N MET A 1 -14.73 8.55 -9.69
CA MET A 1 -14.15 7.23 -9.37
C MET A 1 -14.30 6.29 -10.56
N THR A 2 -13.19 5.93 -11.20
CA THR A 2 -13.14 4.95 -12.29
C THR A 2 -13.01 3.53 -11.72
N LEU A 3 -13.12 2.49 -12.57
CA LEU A 3 -12.87 1.10 -12.17
C LEU A 3 -11.44 0.88 -11.68
N GLU A 4 -10.49 1.64 -12.22
CA GLU A 4 -9.08 1.58 -11.82
C GLU A 4 -8.87 2.10 -10.40
N ASP A 5 -9.47 3.24 -10.07
CA ASP A 5 -9.43 3.86 -8.74
C ASP A 5 -9.99 2.91 -7.66
N ARG A 6 -11.11 2.23 -7.96
CA ARG A 6 -11.67 1.19 -7.08
C ARG A 6 -10.73 0.00 -6.87
N ARG A 7 -10.00 -0.40 -7.92
CA ARG A 7 -9.02 -1.50 -7.81
C ARG A 7 -7.88 -1.07 -6.89
N GLN A 8 -7.31 0.10 -7.12
CA GLN A 8 -6.24 0.68 -6.29
C GLN A 8 -6.66 0.81 -4.82
N LEU A 9 -7.87 1.30 -4.56
CA LEU A 9 -8.41 1.37 -3.20
C LEU A 9 -8.52 -0.02 -2.56
N ASN A 10 -9.02 -1.01 -3.30
CA ASN A 10 -9.13 -2.37 -2.79
C ASN A 10 -7.74 -2.99 -2.53
N ASP A 11 -6.75 -2.71 -3.37
CA ASP A 11 -5.35 -3.11 -3.15
C ASP A 11 -4.79 -2.48 -1.85
N LEU A 12 -5.04 -1.20 -1.60
CA LEU A 12 -4.63 -0.49 -0.37
C LEU A 12 -5.28 -1.12 0.88
N VAL A 13 -6.61 -1.27 0.84
CA VAL A 13 -7.41 -1.84 1.92
C VAL A 13 -7.03 -3.30 2.18
N PHE A 14 -6.76 -4.07 1.12
CA PHE A 14 -6.32 -5.46 1.25
C PHE A 14 -5.00 -5.55 2.02
N LEU A 15 -4.00 -4.73 1.67
CA LEU A 15 -2.72 -4.74 2.38
C LEU A 15 -2.86 -4.27 3.85
N HIS A 16 -3.68 -3.25 4.09
CA HIS A 16 -3.98 -2.79 5.46
C HIS A 16 -4.63 -3.88 6.31
N LYS A 17 -5.63 -4.58 5.75
CA LYS A 17 -6.29 -5.72 6.39
C LYS A 17 -5.32 -6.89 6.64
N LEU A 18 -4.42 -7.16 5.69
CA LEU A 18 -3.41 -8.21 5.83
C LEU A 18 -2.43 -7.90 6.98
N LEU A 19 -1.98 -6.65 7.12
CA LEU A 19 -1.07 -6.22 8.19
C LEU A 19 -1.74 -6.14 9.55
N ASN A 20 -3.01 -5.73 9.60
CA ASN A 20 -3.81 -5.68 10.83
C ASN A 20 -4.37 -7.06 11.25
N ASN A 21 -3.82 -8.16 10.70
CA ASN A 21 -4.20 -9.54 11.00
C ASN A 21 -5.69 -9.87 10.70
N ASN A 22 -6.34 -9.07 9.85
CA ASN A 22 -7.71 -9.30 9.42
C ASN A 22 -7.79 -10.35 8.28
N VAL A 23 -6.64 -10.68 7.68
CA VAL A 23 -6.46 -11.79 6.74
C VAL A 23 -5.32 -12.66 7.25
N PHE A 24 -5.62 -13.91 7.61
CA PHE A 24 -4.64 -14.82 8.21
C PHE A 24 -3.88 -15.59 7.11
N CYS A 25 -2.83 -14.97 6.56
CA CYS A 25 -1.96 -15.58 5.56
C CYS A 25 -0.48 -15.33 5.94
N PRO A 26 0.08 -16.14 6.85
CA PRO A 26 1.44 -15.93 7.36
C PRO A 26 2.52 -16.09 6.27
N ASP A 27 2.30 -16.95 5.28
CA ASP A 27 3.20 -17.09 4.14
C ASP A 27 3.28 -15.79 3.33
N LEU A 28 2.13 -15.19 3.01
CA LEU A 28 2.06 -13.93 2.28
C LEU A 28 2.63 -12.77 3.09
N LEU A 29 2.39 -12.75 4.40
CA LEU A 29 2.95 -11.75 5.31
C LEU A 29 4.47 -11.86 5.41
N SER A 30 5.01 -13.09 5.42
CA SER A 30 6.46 -13.36 5.44
C SER A 30 7.16 -12.85 4.17
N GLN A 31 6.47 -12.85 3.03
CA GLN A 31 6.98 -12.30 1.77
C GLN A 31 7.01 -10.76 1.75
N ILE A 32 6.30 -10.08 2.65
CA ILE A 32 6.26 -8.61 2.70
C ILE A 32 7.45 -8.12 3.54
N LYS A 33 8.40 -7.47 2.87
CA LYS A 33 9.53 -6.83 3.53
C LYS A 33 9.15 -5.41 3.96
N ILE A 34 8.89 -5.22 5.24
CA ILE A 34 8.59 -3.90 5.80
C ILE A 34 9.91 -3.20 6.15
N ASN A 35 10.12 -2.02 5.57
CA ASN A 35 11.17 -1.11 5.97
C ASN A 35 10.57 -0.09 6.94
N VAL A 36 10.87 -0.23 8.23
CA VAL A 36 10.42 0.70 9.27
C VAL A 36 11.49 1.77 9.44
N PRO A 37 11.37 2.97 8.84
CA PRO A 37 12.35 4.02 9.04
C PRO A 37 12.29 4.51 10.48
N THR A 38 13.45 4.55 11.14
CA THR A 38 13.58 4.96 12.55
C THR A 38 13.26 6.44 12.79
N ARG A 39 13.19 7.24 11.71
CA ARG A 39 12.93 8.68 11.74
C ARG A 39 11.89 9.03 10.68
N ASN A 40 11.00 9.99 10.98
CA ASN A 40 9.95 10.46 10.08
C ASN A 40 10.56 11.23 8.89
N THR A 41 11.14 10.53 7.93
CA THR A 41 11.68 11.09 6.68
C THR A 41 10.57 11.34 5.67
N ARG A 42 10.67 12.43 4.91
CA ARG A 42 9.73 12.82 3.84
C ARG A 42 9.56 11.77 2.74
N ASN A 43 10.55 10.89 2.56
CA ASN A 43 10.49 9.79 1.58
C ASN A 43 10.33 8.47 2.35
N LYS A 44 9.09 8.16 2.72
CA LYS A 44 8.75 6.93 3.46
C LYS A 44 8.57 5.77 2.48
N ARG A 45 9.62 4.99 2.28
CA ARG A 45 9.47 3.65 1.70
C ARG A 45 9.12 2.69 2.83
N ILE A 46 7.83 2.44 3.01
CA ILE A 46 7.30 1.52 4.03
C ILE A 46 7.56 0.06 3.62
N PHE A 47 7.52 -0.22 2.32
CA PHE A 47 7.72 -1.56 1.78
C PHE A 47 8.95 -1.63 0.90
N VAL A 48 9.74 -2.68 1.06
CA VAL A 48 10.86 -3.00 0.16
C VAL A 48 10.34 -3.88 -0.96
N LEU A 49 10.28 -3.31 -2.16
CA LEU A 49 9.99 -4.08 -3.36
C LEU A 49 11.20 -4.98 -3.67
N ASP A 50 10.95 -6.29 -3.77
CA ASP A 50 11.99 -7.23 -4.21
C ASP A 50 12.31 -7.01 -5.70
N ARG A 51 13.55 -7.33 -6.09
CA ARG A 51 14.05 -7.07 -7.44
C ARG A 51 13.55 -8.16 -8.37
N TRP A 52 12.65 -7.79 -9.28
CA TRP A 52 11.93 -8.74 -10.13
C TRP A 52 12.87 -9.62 -10.94
N ARG A 53 12.62 -10.93 -10.92
CA ARG A 53 13.27 -11.90 -11.84
C ARG A 53 12.52 -12.04 -13.16
N THR A 54 11.22 -11.75 -13.18
CA THR A 54 10.34 -11.95 -14.35
C THR A 54 9.31 -10.82 -14.43
N ASN A 55 8.88 -10.43 -15.63
CA ASN A 55 7.80 -9.43 -15.80
C ASN A 55 6.50 -9.82 -15.08
N MET A 56 6.20 -11.12 -14.95
CA MET A 56 5.07 -11.62 -14.18
C MET A 56 5.12 -11.17 -12.70
N ASP A 57 6.32 -11.20 -12.11
CA ASP A 57 6.54 -10.81 -10.72
C ASP A 57 6.31 -9.31 -10.50
N ARG A 58 6.69 -8.49 -11.48
CA ARG A 58 6.47 -7.03 -11.46
C ARG A 58 4.98 -6.66 -11.40
N TYR A 59 4.11 -7.43 -12.04
CA TYR A 59 2.66 -7.20 -12.06
C TYR A 59 1.90 -8.02 -11.03
N SER A 60 2.60 -8.73 -10.14
CA SER A 60 1.97 -9.43 -9.02
C SER A 60 1.17 -8.46 -8.16
N PRO A 61 0.00 -8.88 -7.63
CA PRO A 61 -0.83 -8.03 -6.79
C PRO A 61 -0.07 -7.52 -5.57
N LEU A 62 0.78 -8.36 -4.97
CA LEU A 62 1.59 -8.00 -3.80
C LEU A 62 2.55 -6.83 -4.08
N GLN A 63 3.28 -6.91 -5.19
CA GLN A 63 4.21 -5.87 -5.64
C GLN A 63 3.48 -4.57 -5.95
N ARG A 64 2.34 -4.66 -6.63
CA ARG A 64 1.48 -3.51 -6.93
C ARG A 64 0.96 -2.83 -5.67
N CYS A 65 0.47 -3.60 -4.68
CA CYS A 65 0.02 -3.05 -3.39
C CYS A 65 1.14 -2.32 -2.66
N GLN A 66 2.33 -2.94 -2.58
CA GLN A 66 3.50 -2.35 -1.91
C GLN A 66 3.98 -1.06 -2.59
N ASP A 67 4.01 -1.03 -3.93
CA ASP A 67 4.36 0.17 -4.70
C ASP A 67 3.36 1.31 -4.47
N LEU A 68 2.07 0.99 -4.52
CA LEU A 68 0.99 1.96 -4.31
C LEU A 68 1.08 2.59 -2.91
N TRP A 69 1.33 1.78 -1.88
CA TRP A 69 1.54 2.26 -0.51
C TRP A 69 2.80 3.11 -0.35
N ASN A 70 3.90 2.74 -1.01
CA ASN A 70 5.12 3.56 -0.98
C ASN A 70 4.90 4.94 -1.61
N ARG A 71 4.10 5.02 -2.68
CA ARG A 71 3.73 6.30 -3.29
C ARG A 71 2.86 7.14 -2.35
N LEU A 72 1.85 6.54 -1.74
CA LEU A 72 0.96 7.21 -0.79
C LEU A 72 1.72 7.69 0.46
N ALA A 73 2.64 6.88 0.97
CA ALA A 73 3.48 7.25 2.11
C ALA A 73 4.48 8.37 1.78
N SER A 74 4.93 8.47 0.52
CA SER A 74 5.76 9.59 0.05
C SER A 74 4.98 10.89 -0.12
N ASP A 75 3.68 10.81 -0.43
CA ASP A 75 2.77 11.96 -0.48
C ASP A 75 2.48 12.51 0.94
N GLY A 76 2.60 11.65 1.95
CA GLY A 76 2.48 12.03 3.36
C GLY A 76 1.05 12.11 3.89
N GLY A 77 0.07 11.67 3.09
CA GLY A 77 -1.34 11.71 3.46
C GLY A 77 -1.80 10.64 4.46
N VAL A 78 -1.23 9.43 4.42
CA VAL A 78 -1.74 8.27 5.19
C VAL A 78 -0.61 7.36 5.69
N ASP A 79 -0.72 6.89 6.94
CA ASP A 79 0.23 5.95 7.57
C ASP A 79 -0.43 4.58 7.78
N ILE A 80 0.16 3.50 7.29
CA ILE A 80 -0.50 2.18 7.32
C ILE A 80 -0.59 1.55 8.72
N PHE A 81 0.28 1.94 9.66
CA PHE A 81 0.34 1.33 10.99
C PHE A 81 -0.45 2.12 12.03
N SER A 82 -0.43 3.44 11.92
CA SER A 82 -1.13 4.30 12.88
C SER A 82 -2.59 4.56 12.51
N ASP A 83 -2.94 4.39 11.23
CA ASP A 83 -4.19 4.91 10.69
C ASP A 83 -5.24 3.80 10.47
N PRO A 84 -6.50 3.97 10.91
CA PRO A 84 -7.56 3.01 10.63
C PRO A 84 -7.94 2.96 9.14
N CYS A 85 -8.49 1.81 8.72
CA CYS A 85 -8.94 1.60 7.35
C CYS A 85 -9.92 2.68 6.85
N SER A 86 -10.75 3.24 7.75
CA SER A 86 -11.74 4.28 7.41
C SER A 86 -11.12 5.55 6.85
N ARG A 87 -9.90 5.90 7.25
CA ARG A 87 -9.21 7.09 6.76
C ARG A 87 -8.65 6.91 5.35
N ILE A 88 -8.31 5.68 4.97
CA ILE A 88 -7.94 5.36 3.57
C ILE A 88 -9.16 5.58 2.67
N LEU A 89 -10.34 5.21 3.16
CA LEU A 89 -11.61 5.43 2.45
C LEU A 89 -11.94 6.93 2.39
N ASP A 90 -11.88 7.64 3.51
CA ASP A 90 -12.10 9.09 3.57
C ASP A 90 -11.13 9.87 2.69
N PHE A 91 -9.84 9.50 2.69
CA PHE A 91 -8.84 10.09 1.80
C PHE A 91 -9.21 9.92 0.32
N SER A 92 -9.83 8.79 -0.04
CA SER A 92 -10.32 8.57 -1.40
C SER A 92 -11.61 9.35 -1.73
N GLU A 93 -12.44 9.67 -0.73
CA GLU A 93 -13.71 10.39 -0.91
C GLU A 93 -13.55 11.92 -0.86
N GLY A 94 -12.60 12.44 -0.07
CA GLY A 94 -12.36 13.87 0.14
C GLY A 94 -11.47 14.56 -0.92
N GLY A 95 -10.72 13.78 -1.70
CA GLY A 95 -9.93 14.26 -2.81
C GLY A 95 -9.48 13.04 -3.59
N GLY A 96 -9.88 12.93 -4.87
CA GLY A 96 -9.58 11.76 -5.69
C GLY A 96 -8.14 11.30 -5.51
N LEU A 97 -7.91 9.98 -5.49
CA LEU A 97 -6.58 9.42 -5.31
C LEU A 97 -5.57 10.24 -6.15
N PRO A 98 -4.39 10.62 -5.61
CA PRO A 98 -3.46 11.56 -6.26
C PRO A 98 -2.85 11.04 -7.56
N PHE A 99 -3.40 9.96 -8.11
CA PHE A 99 -2.92 9.20 -9.25
C PHE A 99 -3.74 9.45 -10.53
N THR A 100 -4.82 10.25 -10.50
CA THR A 100 -5.51 10.69 -11.72
C THR A 100 -4.78 11.90 -12.32
N SER A 101 -3.78 11.64 -13.16
CA SER A 101 -3.33 12.63 -14.15
C SER A 101 -4.35 12.76 -15.28
#